data_AF-A0A3G2R4C0-F1
#
_entry.id   AF-A0A3G2R4C0-F1
#
_cell.length_a   1.000
_cell.length_b   1.000
_cell.length_c   1.000
_cell.angle_alpha   90.00
_cell.angle_beta   90.00
_cell.angle_gamma   90.00
#
_symmetry.space_group_name_H-M   'P 1'
#
loop_
_entity.id
_entity.type
_entity.pdbx_description
1 polymer ?
#
loop_
_entity_poly.entity_id
_entity_poly.type
_entity_poly.pdbx_seq_one_letter_code
_entity_poly.pdbx_strand_id
1 'polypeptide(L)'
;MLKENIQRKPSDIIELLNKKVVGHYKYYGISGNYKGLLKFYRFIMVALYKTLTKRSQRAYLTWKRYRMLLEKHPIAEPRIYVNIWQAV
;
A
#
# COMPACT_ATOMS: atom_id res chain seq x y z
N MET A 1 3.62 3.13 14.60
CA MET A 1 3.08 3.24 13.22
C MET A 1 2.02 2.20 12.86
N LEU A 2 2.31 0.89 12.67
CA LEU A 2 1.24 -0.11 12.40
C LEU A 2 0.60 -0.73 13.66
N LYS A 3 1.25 -0.60 14.83
CA LYS A 3 0.74 -1.12 16.12
C LYS A 3 -0.33 -0.25 16.79
N GLU A 4 -0.45 1.03 16.45
CA GLU A 4 -1.32 2.00 17.15
C GLU A 4 -2.75 2.11 16.58
N ASN A 5 -3.07 1.37 15.51
CA ASN A 5 -4.35 1.48 14.80
C ASN A 5 -5.26 0.26 14.94
N ILE A 6 -5.22 -0.40 16.10
CA ILE A 6 -6.03 -1.59 16.38
C ILE A 6 -7.54 -1.28 16.44
N GLN A 7 -7.95 -0.01 16.53
CA GLN A 7 -9.37 0.39 16.61
C GLN A 7 -9.96 0.99 15.32
N ARG A 8 -9.17 1.51 14.36
CA ARG A 8 -9.68 2.23 13.16
C ARG A 8 -10.35 1.32 12.14
N LYS A 9 -11.26 1.75 11.26
CA LYS A 9 -11.81 0.81 10.26
C LYS A 9 -10.73 0.42 9.23
N PRO A 10 -10.80 -0.76 8.58
CA PRO A 10 -9.84 -1.15 7.54
C PRO A 10 -9.68 -0.11 6.42
N SER A 11 -10.78 0.58 6.07
CA SER A 11 -10.80 1.70 5.12
C SER A 11 -9.87 2.84 5.53
N ASP A 12 -9.93 3.26 6.80
CA ASP A 12 -9.16 4.40 7.30
C ASP A 12 -7.66 4.08 7.35
N ILE A 13 -7.34 2.81 7.65
CA ILE A 13 -5.96 2.30 7.61
C ILE A 13 -5.43 2.39 6.18
N ILE A 14 -6.23 1.98 5.20
CA ILE A 14 -5.86 2.04 3.78
C ILE A 14 -5.66 3.49 3.33
N GLU A 15 -6.54 4.41 3.71
CA GLU A 15 -6.42 5.82 3.36
C GLU A 15 -5.12 6.45 3.91
N LEU A 16 -4.82 6.20 5.18
CA LEU A 16 -3.57 6.66 5.81
C LEU A 16 -2.34 6.03 5.17
N LEU A 17 -2.42 4.75 4.82
CA LEU A 17 -1.36 4.03 4.14
C LEU A 17 -1.09 4.63 2.75
N ASN A 18 -2.14 4.95 2.00
CA ASN A 18 -2.04 5.58 0.69
C ASN A 18 -1.35 6.94 0.75
N LYS A 19 -1.61 7.78 1.77
CA LYS A 19 -0.89 9.05 1.95
C LYS A 19 0.63 8.85 2.03
N LYS A 20 1.08 7.81 2.74
CA LYS A 20 2.51 7.46 2.87
C LYS A 20 3.08 6.85 1.60
N VAL A 21 2.34 5.92 0.98
CA VAL A 21 2.75 5.25 -0.25
C VAL A 21 2.91 6.25 -1.40
N VAL A 22 1.97 7.19 -1.54
CA VAL A 22 2.07 8.27 -2.54
C VAL A 22 3.29 9.16 -2.28
N GLY A 23 3.58 9.50 -1.02
CA GLY A 23 4.81 10.22 -0.67
C GLY A 23 6.07 9.47 -1.07
N HIS A 24 6.11 8.15 -0.83
CA HIS A 24 7.22 7.30 -1.26
C HIS A 24 7.38 7.29 -2.78
N TYR A 25 6.29 7.19 -3.53
CA TYR A 25 6.35 7.26 -4.99
C TYR A 25 6.81 8.62 -5.51
N LYS A 26 6.42 9.73 -4.88
CA LYS A 26 6.92 11.05 -5.25
C LYS A 26 8.44 11.16 -5.07
N TYR A 27 8.98 10.56 -4.01
CA TYR A 27 10.42 10.61 -3.72
C TYR A 27 11.24 9.62 -4.57
N TYR A 28 10.78 8.38 -4.70
CA TYR A 28 11.52 7.30 -5.37
C TYR A 28 11.05 7.01 -6.80
N GLY A 29 10.07 7.77 -7.30
CA GLY A 29 9.40 7.64 -8.59
C GLY A 29 10.23 8.09 -9.78
N ILE A 30 11.47 7.64 -9.89
CA ILE A 30 12.35 7.96 -11.04
C ILE A 30 12.22 6.89 -12.13
N SER A 31 12.40 7.26 -13.41
CA SER A 31 12.20 6.36 -14.56
C SER A 31 13.09 5.11 -14.56
N GLY A 32 14.21 5.10 -13.81
CA GLY A 32 15.05 3.91 -13.59
C GLY A 32 14.63 2.97 -12.45
N ASN A 33 13.68 3.37 -11.59
CA ASN A 33 13.36 2.64 -10.35
C ASN A 33 11.98 1.96 -10.34
N TYR A 34 11.29 1.87 -11.48
CA TYR A 34 9.94 1.30 -11.53
C TYR A 34 9.86 -0.14 -10.96
N LYS A 35 10.88 -0.98 -11.25
CA LYS A 35 10.97 -2.34 -10.67
C LYS A 35 11.04 -2.32 -9.14
N GLY A 36 11.73 -1.34 -8.54
CA GLY A 36 11.79 -1.15 -7.10
C GLY A 36 10.44 -0.75 -6.52
N LEU A 37 9.74 0.18 -7.16
CA LEU A 37 8.40 0.62 -6.76
C LEU A 37 7.38 -0.53 -6.82
N LEU A 38 7.46 -1.40 -7.83
CA LEU A 38 6.60 -2.57 -7.95
C LEU A 38 6.86 -3.60 -6.85
N LYS A 39 8.13 -3.85 -6.49
CA LYS A 39 8.49 -4.69 -5.34
C LYS A 39 7.94 -4.11 -4.04
N PHE A 40 8.07 -2.79 -3.84
CA PHE A 40 7.52 -2.10 -2.69
C PHE A 40 5.99 -2.21 -2.62
N TYR A 41 5.29 -1.98 -3.74
CA TYR A 41 3.84 -2.15 -3.82
C TYR A 41 3.39 -3.55 -3.40
N ARG A 42 4.02 -4.60 -3.94
CA ARG A 42 3.72 -6.00 -3.56
C ARG A 42 3.98 -6.27 -2.08
N PHE A 43 5.06 -5.71 -1.53
CA PHE A 43 5.36 -5.80 -0.10
C PHE A 43 4.26 -5.15 0.74
N ILE A 44 3.81 -3.95 0.38
CA ILE A 44 2.73 -3.24 1.08
C ILE A 44 1.44 -4.05 1.07
N MET A 45 1.08 -4.64 -0.07
CA MET A 45 -0.10 -5.51 -0.20
C MET A 45 -0.06 -6.70 0.78
N VAL A 46 1.09 -7.37 0.91
CA VAL A 46 1.25 -8.50 1.84
C VAL A 46 1.31 -8.02 3.30
N ALA A 47 1.99 -6.91 3.56
CA ALA A 47 2.12 -6.33 4.90
C ALA A 47 0.77 -5.87 5.45
N LEU A 48 -0.07 -5.27 4.61
CA LEU A 48 -1.43 -4.86 4.98
C LEU A 48 -2.30 -6.08 5.28
N TYR A 49 -2.28 -7.12 4.42
CA TYR A 49 -3.00 -8.36 4.69
C TYR A 49 -2.60 -8.96 6.04
N LYS A 50 -1.30 -9.11 6.30
CA LYS A 50 -0.79 -9.62 7.60
C LYS A 50 -1.25 -8.76 8.77
N THR A 51 -1.22 -7.44 8.63
CA THR A 51 -1.67 -6.51 9.68
C THR A 51 -3.15 -6.68 9.98
N LEU A 52 -4.01 -6.69 8.95
CA LEU A 52 -5.46 -6.82 9.12
C LEU A 52 -5.86 -8.19 9.69
N THR A 53 -5.21 -9.27 9.24
CA THR A 53 -5.47 -10.61 9.78
C THR A 53 -5.07 -10.73 11.24
N LYS A 54 -3.91 -10.17 11.64
CA LYS A 54 -3.48 -10.16 13.04
C LYS A 54 -4.42 -9.38 13.95
N ARG A 55 -5.01 -8.31 13.45
CA ARG A 55 -5.90 -7.44 14.20
C ARG A 55 -7.25 -8.09 14.56
N SER A 56 -7.72 -8.99 13.71
CA SER A 56 -9.12 -9.44 13.73
C SER A 56 -9.54 -10.17 15.01
N GLN A 57 -8.62 -10.74 15.81
CA GLN A 57 -8.82 -11.58 17.02
C GLN A 57 -9.81 -12.76 16.92
N ARG A 58 -10.89 -12.69 16.12
CA ARG A 58 -11.97 -13.67 15.99
C ARG A 58 -12.35 -14.04 14.55
N ALA A 59 -12.01 -13.23 13.53
CA ALA A 59 -12.39 -13.53 12.15
C ALA A 59 -11.17 -13.75 11.24
N TYR A 60 -11.08 -14.94 10.63
CA TYR A 60 -10.10 -15.23 9.59
C TYR A 60 -10.39 -14.34 8.36
N LEU A 61 -9.54 -13.34 8.10
CA LEU A 61 -9.61 -12.53 6.88
C LEU A 61 -9.08 -13.38 5.73
N THR A 62 -9.97 -13.86 4.87
CA THR A 62 -9.57 -14.62 3.67
C THR A 62 -9.00 -13.69 2.61
N TRP A 63 -8.13 -14.22 1.74
CA TRP A 63 -7.64 -13.50 0.55
C TRP A 63 -8.78 -12.97 -0.34
N LYS A 64 -9.90 -13.68 -0.45
CA LYS A 64 -11.08 -13.22 -1.22
C LYS A 64 -11.68 -11.95 -0.60
N ARG A 65 -11.93 -11.95 0.72
CA ARG A 65 -12.45 -10.77 1.44
C ARG A 65 -11.46 -9.60 1.40
N TYR A 66 -10.17 -9.90 1.49
CA TYR A 66 -9.13 -8.88 1.34
C TYR A 66 -9.14 -8.24 -0.05
N ARG A 67 -9.25 -9.03 -1.12
CA ARG A 67 -9.39 -8.47 -2.48
C ARG A 67 -10.63 -7.60 -2.65
N MET A 68 -11.78 -8.04 -2.14
CA MET A 68 -13.01 -7.23 -2.16
C MET A 68 -12.87 -5.91 -1.39
N LEU A 69 -12.10 -5.90 -0.29
CA LEU A 69 -11.80 -4.68 0.45
C LEU A 69 -10.96 -3.72 -0.42
N LEU A 70 -9.96 -4.25 -1.12
CA LEU A 70 -9.09 -3.46 -1.99
C LEU A 70 -9.77 -2.99 -3.28
N GLU A 71 -10.77 -3.71 -3.78
CA GLU A 71 -11.62 -3.22 -4.88
C GLU A 71 -12.36 -1.93 -4.49
N LYS A 72 -12.81 -1.83 -3.23
CA LYS A 72 -13.49 -0.64 -2.70
C LYS A 72 -12.53 0.44 -2.23
N HIS A 73 -11.39 0.04 -1.68
CA HIS A 73 -10.37 0.92 -1.13
C HIS A 73 -9.00 0.47 -1.67
N PRO A 74 -8.63 0.86 -2.90
CA PRO A 74 -7.40 0.40 -3.52
C PRO A 74 -6.17 0.99 -2.85
N ILE A 75 -5.08 0.21 -2.85
CA ILE A 75 -3.76 0.75 -2.52
C ILE A 75 -3.23 1.49 -3.75
N ALA A 76 -2.66 2.67 -3.54
CA ALA A 76 -2.10 3.47 -4.61
C ALA A 76 -1.05 2.66 -5.40
N GLU A 77 -1.19 2.66 -6.72
CA GLU A 77 -0.27 1.96 -7.61
C GLU A 77 1.02 2.74 -7.82
N PRO A 78 2.14 2.04 -8.09
CA PRO A 78 3.42 2.69 -8.34
C PRO A 78 3.36 3.58 -9.58
N ARG A 79 3.81 4.83 -9.43
CA ARG A 79 3.88 5.81 -10.51
C ARG A 79 5.28 6.41 -10.60
N ILE A 80 5.73 6.62 -11.84
CA ILE A 80 6.94 7.41 -12.13
C ILE A 80 6.54 8.88 -12.14
N TYR A 81 7.25 9.69 -11.36
CA TYR A 81 7.07 11.13 -11.22
C TYR A 81 8.16 11.94 -11.92
N VAL A 82 9.38 11.38 -12.04
CA VAL A 82 10.53 12.07 -12.64
C VAL A 82 11.15 11.18 -13.71
N ASN A 83 11.33 11.72 -14.92
CA ASN A 83 12.07 11.04 -15.96
C ASN A 83 13.51 11.58 -16.01
N ILE A 84 14.47 10.75 -15.57
CA ILE A 84 15.89 11.13 -15.54
C ILE A 84 16.61 10.97 -16.88
N TRP A 85 15.94 10.44 -17.91
CA TRP A 85 16.50 10.23 -19.25
C TRP A 85 16.05 11.29 -20.28
N GLN A 86 15.19 12.22 -19.86
CA GLN A 86 14.69 13.32 -20.69
C GLN A 86 15.06 14.69 -20.13
N ALA A 87 16.07 14.76 -19.28
CA ALA A 87 16.71 16.02 -18.95
C ALA A 87 17.51 16.49 -20.18
N VAL A 88 16.85 17.27 -21.04
CA VAL A 88 17.47 18.14 -22.05
C VAL A 88 17.52 19.54 -21.48
#